data_AF-A0A381NNJ6-F1
#
_entry.id   AF-A0A381NNJ6-F1
#
_cell.length_a   1.000
_cell.length_b   1.000
_cell.length_c   1.000
_cell.angle_alpha   90.00
_cell.angle_beta   90.00
_cell.angle_gamma   90.00
#
_symmetry.space_group_name_H-M   'P 1'
#
loop_
_entity.id
_entity.type
_entity.pdbx_description
1 polymer ?
#
loop_
_entity_poly.entity_id
_entity_poly.type
_entity_poly.pdbx_seq_one_letter_code
_entity_poly.pdbx_strand_id
1 'polypeptide(L)' 'MKGVFEVFRAVASAMIGVGKKKDLVRDFESTEKNGPWAYIFVGLLMTAVFIGSIVTIVKFVLA' A
#
# COMPACT_ATOMS: atom_id res chain seq x y z
N MET A 1 7.34 15.81 6.77
CA MET A 1 7.14 14.44 6.26
C MET A 1 5.66 14.19 5.94
N LYS A 2 5.10 14.85 4.90
CA LYS A 2 3.65 14.77 4.58
C LYS A 2 3.31 13.73 3.48
N GLY A 3 4.27 13.38 2.62
CA GLY A 3 4.02 12.49 1.47
C GLY A 3 3.86 11.00 1.82
N VAL A 4 4.64 10.47 2.78
CA VAL A 4 4.63 9.04 3.12
C VAL A 4 3.27 8.59 3.68
N PHE A 5 2.63 9.46 4.47
CA PHE A 5 1.33 9.18 5.06
C PHE A 5 0.19 9.20 4.03
N GLU A 6 0.27 10.06 3.01
CA GLU A 6 -0.70 10.05 1.91
C GLU A 6 -0.58 8.78 1.06
N VAL A 7 0.65 8.33 0.78
CA VAL A 7 0.88 7.07 0.06
C VAL A 7 0.34 5.88 0.86
N PHE A 8 0.57 5.85 2.18
CA PHE A 8 0.01 4.81 3.05
C PHE A 8 -1.52 4.81 3.01
N ARG A 9 -2.14 5.99 3.13
CA ARG A 9 -3.60 6.13 3.09
C ARG A 9 -4.19 5.71 1.76
N ALA A 10 -3.56 6.09 0.64
CA ALA A 10 -4.00 5.72 -0.70
C ALA A 10 -3.95 4.20 -0.90
N VAL A 11 -2.84 3.56 -0.52
CA VAL A 11 -2.66 2.11 -0.61
C VAL A 11 -3.64 1.35 0.30
N ALA A 12 -3.85 1.82 1.52
CA ALA A 12 -4.84 1.24 2.44
C ALA A 12 -6.28 1.38 1.92
N SER A 13 -6.65 2.55 1.36
CA SER A 13 -7.97 2.74 0.76
C SER A 13 -8.19 1.89 -0.49
N ALA A 14 -7.14 1.68 -1.30
CA ALA A 14 -7.18 0.79 -2.45
C ALA A 14 -7.36 -0.68 -2.02
N MET A 15 -6.71 -1.11 -0.94
CA MET A 15 -6.90 -2.46 -0.36
C MET A 15 -8.34 -2.70 0.14
N ILE A 16 -9.03 -1.65 0.59
CA ILE A 16 -10.45 -1.70 1.01
C ILE A 16 -11.40 -1.56 -0.20
N GLY A 17 -10.89 -1.32 -1.41
CA GLY A 17 -11.67 -1.15 -2.64
C GLY A 17 -12.20 0.26 -2.89
N VAL A 18 -11.79 1.26 -2.09
CA VAL A 18 -12.18 2.66 -2.24
C VAL A 18 -11.11 3.39 -3.06
N GLY A 19 -11.14 3.21 -4.38
CA GLY A 19 -10.26 3.93 -5.30
C GLY A 19 -10.88 5.24 -5.80
N LYS A 20 -10.46 6.40 -5.28
CA LYS A 20 -10.92 7.70 -5.78
C LYS A 20 -10.14 8.09 -7.04
N LYS A 21 -10.85 8.42 -8.14
CA LYS A 21 -10.22 8.83 -9.42
C LYS A 21 -9.22 9.99 -9.29
N LYS A 22 -9.46 10.93 -8.36
CA LYS A 22 -8.52 12.04 -8.09
C LYS A 22 -7.19 11.58 -7.50
N ASP A 23 -7.21 10.56 -6.64
CA ASP A 23 -5.99 9.99 -6.06
C ASP A 23 -5.20 9.25 -7.13
N LEU A 24 -5.90 8.52 -8.02
CA LEU A 24 -5.28 7.83 -9.15
C LEU A 24 -4.54 8.79 -10.11
N VAL A 25 -5.18 9.90 -10.51
CA VAL A 25 -4.55 10.90 -11.38
C VAL A 25 -3.32 11.53 -10.72
N ARG A 26 -3.42 11.85 -9.42
CA ARG A 26 -2.30 12.38 -8.63
C ARG A 26 -1.15 11.39 -8.50
N ASP A 27 -1.46 10.10 -8.32
CA ASP A 27 -0.46 9.05 -8.23
C ASP A 27 0.25 8.81 -9.56
N PHE A 28 -0.47 8.93 -10.69
CA PHE A 28 0.12 8.91 -12.03
C PHE A 28 1.03 10.12 -12.27
N GLU A 29 0.58 11.36 -12.01
CA GLU A 29 1.42 12.56 -12.17
C GLU A 29 2.67 12.52 -11.28
N SER A 30 2.54 12.03 -10.05
CA SER A 30 3.66 11.88 -9.11
C SER A 30 4.65 10.83 -9.58
N THR A 31 4.15 9.71 -10.13
CA THR A 31 4.96 8.64 -10.71
C THR A 31 5.68 9.09 -11.98
N GLU A 32 5.05 9.91 -12.81
CA GLU A 32 5.65 10.45 -14.03
C GLU A 32 6.81 11.42 -13.74
N LYS A 33 6.70 12.20 -12.65
CA LYS A 33 7.77 13.12 -12.22
C LYS A 33 8.87 12.49 -11.36
N ASN A 34 8.51 11.59 -10.45
CA ASN A 34 9.42 11.10 -9.40
C ASN A 34 9.75 9.61 -9.53
N GLY A 35 9.17 8.92 -10.52
CA GLY A 35 9.32 7.48 -10.72
C GLY A 35 8.42 6.64 -9.80
N PRO A 36 8.16 5.36 -10.15
CA PRO A 36 7.20 4.50 -9.45
C PRO A 36 7.75 3.88 -8.16
N TRP A 37 9.02 4.10 -7.84
CA TRP A 37 9.75 3.37 -6.79
C TRP A 37 9.07 3.42 -5.42
N ALA A 38 8.55 4.58 -5.02
CA ALA A 38 7.87 4.72 -3.73
C ALA A 38 6.64 3.79 -3.61
N TYR A 39 5.83 3.68 -4.67
CA TYR A 39 4.66 2.81 -4.71
C TYR A 39 5.06 1.33 -4.71
N ILE A 40 6.13 0.95 -5.42
CA ILE A 40 6.66 -0.42 -5.45
C ILE A 40 7.13 -0.85 -4.05
N PHE A 41 7.94 -0.02 -3.38
CA PHE A 41 8.42 -0.32 -2.03
C PHE A 41 7.28 -0.46 -1.02
N VAL A 42 6.30 0.45 -1.06
CA VAL A 42 5.14 0.38 -0.16
C VAL A 42 4.28 -0.84 -0.46
N GLY A 43 4.07 -1.18 -1.75
CA GLY A 43 3.33 -2.37 -2.15
C GLY A 43 3.99 -3.68 -1.68
N LEU A 44 5.30 -3.80 -1.84
CA LEU A 44 6.07 -4.94 -1.35
C LEU A 44 6.02 -5.05 0.19
N LEU A 45 6.17 -3.93 0.89
CA LEU A 45 6.09 -3.89 2.35
C LEU A 45 4.71 -4.37 2.83
N MET A 46 3.63 -3.85 2.24
CA MET A 46 2.26 -4.26 2.59
C MET A 46 2.00 -5.74 2.29
N THR A 47 2.56 -6.26 1.20
CA THR A 47 2.45 -7.69 0.85
C THR A 47 3.14 -8.57 1.89
N ALA A 48 4.34 -8.19 2.33
CA ALA A 48 5.06 -8.91 3.38
C ALA A 48 4.29 -8.91 4.71
N VAL A 49 3.71 -7.77 5.09
CA VAL A 49 2.84 -7.64 6.29
C VAL A 49 1.63 -8.56 6.19
N PHE A 50 0.96 -8.59 5.03
CA PHE A 50 -0.19 -9.45 4.80
C PHE A 50 0.17 -10.94 4.95
N ILE A 51 1.23 -11.40 4.29
CA ILE A 51 1.70 -12.79 4.40
C ILE A 51 2.06 -13.12 5.86
N GLY A 52 2.83 -12.25 6.51
CA GLY A 52 3.19 -12.41 7.92
C GLY A 52 1.97 -12.53 8.83
N SER A 53 0.92 -11.73 8.58
CA SER A 53 -0.32 -11.80 9.35
C SER A 53 -1.03 -13.15 9.20
N ILE A 54 -1.11 -13.69 7.99
CA ILE A 54 -1.71 -15.01 7.73
C ILE A 54 -0.91 -16.10 8.45
N VAL A 55 0.41 -16.11 8.29
CA VAL A 55 1.28 -17.10 8.93
C VAL A 55 1.11 -17.07 10.44
N THR A 56 1.08 -15.88 11.05
CA THR A 56 0.87 -15.71 12.49
C THR A 56 -0.50 -16.23 12.93
N ILE A 57 -1.58 -15.88 12.22
CA ILE A 57 -2.93 -16.35 12.54
C ILE A 57 -3.01 -17.87 12.44
N VAL A 58 -2.52 -18.46 11.34
CA VAL A 58 -2.52 -19.92 11.15
C VAL A 58 -1.74 -20.61 12.27
N LYS A 59 -0.55 -20.11 12.62
CA LYS A 59 0.24 -20.65 13.73
C LYS A 59 -0.48 -20.52 15.07
N PHE A 60 -1.16 -19.41 15.32
CA PHE A 60 -1.91 -19.18 16.54
C PHE A 60 -3.12 -20.13 16.67
N VAL A 61 -3.80 -20.41 15.55
CA VAL A 61 -4.95 -21.34 15.51
C VAL A 61 -4.51 -22.80 15.65
N LEU A 62 -3.32 -23.14 15.14
CA LEU A 62 -2.76 -24.49 15.22
C LEU A 62 -1.98 -24.77 16.52
N ALA A 63 -1.72 -23.75 17.33
CA ALA A 63 -1.09 -23.87 18.65
C ALA A 63 -2.12 -24.23 19.72
#